data_AF-A0A0G1GZY7-F1
#
_entry.id   AF-A0A0G1GZY7-F1
#
_cell.length_a   1.000
_cell.length_b   1.000
_cell.length_c   1.000
_cell.angle_alpha   90.00
_cell.angle_beta   90.00
_cell.angle_gamma   90.00
#
_symmetry.space_group_name_H-M   'P 1'
#
loop_
_entity.id
_entity.type
_entity.pdbx_description
1 polymer ?
#
loop_
_entity_poly.entity_id
_entity_poly.type
_entity_poly.pdbx_seq_one_letter_code
_entity_poly.pdbx_strand_id
1 'polypeptide(L)'
;MARNYSTRRDGSTFDEATVEAVWKKGEVEPSYPSYRKDKCGASMQRVKYGETVQWGWEIDHIKPVADGGSDDIGNLQPLQWENNRHKSDSYPNWTCKVKS
;
A
#
# COMPACT_ATOMS: atom_id res chain seq x y z
N MET A 1 3.94 15.19 13.99
CA MET A 1 4.90 14.85 12.92
C MET A 1 4.21 13.86 12.00
N ALA A 2 4.19 14.11 10.69
CA ALA A 2 3.63 13.15 9.74
C ALA A 2 4.54 11.91 9.73
N ARG A 3 3.95 10.73 9.87
CA ARG A 3 4.65 9.44 9.75
C ARG A 3 5.14 9.26 8.32
N ASN A 4 6.30 8.64 8.15
CA ASN A 4 6.76 8.25 6.82
C ASN A 4 5.81 7.20 6.24
N TYR A 5 5.56 7.25 4.94
CA TYR A 5 4.74 6.26 4.26
C TYR A 5 5.50 4.93 4.15
N SER A 6 4.77 3.82 4.10
CA SER A 6 5.35 2.48 3.96
C SER A 6 6.37 2.11 5.05
N THR A 7 6.16 2.58 6.28
CA THR A 7 6.92 2.15 7.46
C THR A 7 6.04 1.42 8.46
N ARG A 8 6.67 0.61 9.30
CA ARG A 8 6.07 -0.04 10.46
C ARG A 8 5.62 0.99 11.50
N ARG A 9 4.85 0.55 12.50
CA ARG A 9 4.35 1.43 13.58
C ARG A 9 5.44 2.15 14.36
N ASP A 10 6.64 1.56 14.43
CA ASP A 10 7.81 2.09 15.12
C ASP A 10 8.68 2.99 14.22
N GLY A 11 8.29 3.18 12.96
CA GLY A 11 9.02 3.97 11.97
C GLY A 11 10.11 3.20 11.23
N SER A 12 10.32 1.91 11.53
CA SER A 12 11.25 1.06 10.77
C SER A 12 10.68 0.65 9.42
N THR A 13 11.54 0.25 8.49
CA THR A 13 11.12 -0.27 7.18
C THR A 13 10.55 -1.68 7.31
N PHE A 14 9.64 -2.06 6.41
CA PHE A 14 9.21 -3.45 6.29
C PHE A 14 10.36 -4.31 5.73
N ASP A 15 10.45 -5.54 6.21
CA ASP A 15 11.35 -6.54 5.65
C ASP A 15 10.82 -7.06 4.29
N GLU A 16 11.71 -7.59 3.47
CA GLU A 16 11.37 -8.06 2.12
C GLU A 16 10.28 -9.12 2.11
N ALA A 17 10.21 -9.99 3.12
CA ALA A 17 9.19 -11.02 3.19
C ALA A 17 7.80 -10.40 3.43
N THR A 18 7.72 -9.37 4.28
CA THR A 18 6.48 -8.59 4.46
C THR A 18 6.11 -7.85 3.17
N VAL A 19 7.07 -7.23 2.48
CA VAL A 19 6.82 -6.54 1.19
C VAL A 19 6.24 -7.50 0.16
N GLU A 20 6.83 -8.68 0.02
CA GLU A 20 6.33 -9.75 -0.85
C GLU A 20 4.93 -10.25 -0.46
N ALA A 21 4.70 -10.46 0.83
CA ALA A 21 3.41 -10.91 1.34
C ALA A 21 2.30 -9.88 1.06
N VAL A 22 2.59 -8.59 1.26
CA VAL A 22 1.64 -7.50 0.98
C VAL A 22 1.42 -7.35 -0.52
N TRP A 23 2.49 -7.38 -1.33
CA TRP A 23 2.39 -7.35 -2.79
C TRP A 23 1.43 -8.40 -3.33
N LYS A 24 1.52 -9.64 -2.82
CA LYS A 24 0.66 -10.76 -3.23
C LYS A 24 -0.84 -10.55 -2.93
N LYS A 25 -1.21 -9.59 -2.08
CA LYS A 25 -2.60 -9.22 -1.81
C LYS A 25 -3.22 -8.35 -2.92
N GLY A 26 -2.40 -7.73 -3.77
CA GLY A 26 -2.89 -7.00 -4.94
C GLY A 26 -3.53 -7.93 -5.97
N GLU A 27 -4.48 -7.41 -6.74
CA GLU A 27 -5.15 -8.17 -7.81
C GLU A 27 -4.15 -8.49 -8.92
N VAL A 28 -4.08 -9.76 -9.33
CA VAL A 28 -3.16 -10.24 -10.37
C VAL A 28 -3.63 -9.75 -11.73
N GLU A 29 -2.72 -9.20 -12.53
CA GLU A 29 -2.98 -8.94 -13.94
C GLU A 29 -2.40 -10.08 -14.80
N PRO A 30 -3.23 -10.97 -15.39
CA PRO A 30 -2.76 -12.21 -16.02
C PRO A 30 -1.74 -11.98 -17.15
N SER A 31 -1.89 -10.89 -17.90
CA SER A 31 -1.01 -10.54 -19.01
C SER A 31 0.30 -9.88 -18.57
N TYR A 32 0.39 -9.44 -17.31
CA TYR A 32 1.48 -8.62 -16.80
C TYR A 32 1.90 -9.08 -15.40
N PRO A 33 2.75 -10.13 -15.28
CA PRO A 33 3.08 -10.75 -14.00
C PRO A 33 3.83 -9.84 -13.03
N SER A 34 4.49 -8.79 -13.54
CA SER A 34 5.15 -7.77 -12.73
C SER A 34 4.20 -6.70 -12.20
N TYR A 35 2.94 -6.72 -12.63
CA TYR A 35 1.92 -5.75 -12.28
C TYR A 35 0.82 -6.37 -11.43
N ARG A 36 0.30 -5.55 -10.53
CA ARG A 36 -0.90 -5.84 -9.75
C ARG A 36 -1.73 -4.59 -9.60
N LYS A 37 -3.02 -4.76 -9.34
CA LYS A 37 -3.91 -3.64 -9.02
C LYS A 37 -4.14 -3.55 -7.52
N ASP A 38 -4.21 -2.34 -7.01
CA ASP A 38 -4.66 -2.11 -5.63
C ASP A 38 -6.18 -2.28 -5.52
N LYS A 39 -6.73 -2.16 -4.31
CA LYS A 39 -8.19 -2.20 -4.07
C LYS A 39 -8.99 -1.13 -4.82
N CYS A 40 -8.33 -0.14 -5.40
CA CYS A 40 -8.92 0.94 -6.18
C CYS A 40 -8.86 0.66 -7.70
N GLY A 41 -8.26 -0.46 -8.12
CA GLY A 41 -8.02 -0.80 -9.52
C GLY A 41 -6.77 -0.15 -10.11
N ALA A 42 -6.03 0.68 -9.35
CA ALA A 42 -4.85 1.36 -9.86
C ALA A 42 -3.69 0.39 -10.05
N SER A 43 -3.06 0.43 -11.22
CA SER A 43 -1.91 -0.42 -11.53
C SER A 43 -0.67 -0.03 -10.72
N MET A 44 -0.01 -1.05 -10.19
CA MET A 44 1.23 -0.99 -9.43
C MET A 44 2.23 -1.97 -10.06
N GLN A 45 3.53 -1.67 -9.96
CA GLN A 45 4.59 -2.54 -10.46
C GLN A 45 5.51 -2.96 -9.31
N ARG A 46 5.79 -4.27 -9.19
CA ARG A 46 6.53 -4.84 -8.04
C ARG A 46 7.84 -4.12 -7.75
N VAL A 47 8.60 -3.82 -8.80
CA VAL A 47 9.93 -3.20 -8.70
C VAL A 47 9.90 -1.74 -8.26
N LYS A 48 8.74 -1.07 -8.34
CA LYS A 48 8.54 0.34 -7.96
C LYS A 48 8.02 0.50 -6.54
N TYR A 49 8.37 -0.44 -5.67
CA TYR A 49 8.02 -0.39 -4.26
C TYR A 49 8.72 0.79 -3.58
N GLY A 50 7.96 1.61 -2.84
CA GLY A 50 8.47 2.80 -2.14
C GLY A 50 8.75 4.01 -3.05
N GLU A 51 8.49 3.90 -4.35
CA GLU A 51 8.71 4.99 -5.30
C GLU A 51 7.43 5.79 -5.55
N THR A 52 7.55 7.12 -5.65
CA THR A 52 6.43 8.04 -5.96
C THR A 52 6.38 8.37 -7.45
N VAL A 53 6.40 7.34 -8.28
CA VAL A 53 6.40 7.45 -9.75
C VAL A 53 5.19 6.73 -10.34
N GLN A 54 5.03 6.76 -11.66
CA GLN A 54 3.97 5.99 -12.33
C GLN A 54 4.06 4.50 -11.98
N TRP A 55 2.96 3.92 -11.50
CA TRP A 55 2.87 2.54 -10.97
C TRP A 55 3.69 2.25 -9.70
N GLY A 56 4.22 3.30 -9.07
CA GLY A 56 4.80 3.20 -7.75
C GLY A 56 3.75 2.86 -6.70
N TRP A 57 4.17 2.15 -5.66
CA TRP A 57 3.25 1.68 -4.63
C TRP A 57 3.94 1.59 -3.27
N GLU A 58 3.12 1.64 -2.23
CA GLU A 58 3.54 1.68 -0.85
C GLU A 58 2.71 0.67 -0.05
N ILE A 59 3.22 0.25 1.11
CA ILE A 59 2.43 -0.53 2.07
C ILE A 59 1.60 0.45 2.91
N ASP A 60 0.28 0.23 2.92
CA ASP A 60 -0.67 0.96 3.74
C ASP A 60 -1.21 0.09 4.88
N HIS A 61 -1.46 0.72 6.02
CA HIS A 61 -2.25 0.13 7.09
C HIS A 61 -3.74 0.38 6.82
N ILE A 62 -4.50 -0.68 6.56
CA ILE A 62 -5.96 -0.65 6.36
C ILE A 62 -6.59 0.19 7.48
N LYS A 63 -6.43 -0.25 8.74
CA LYS A 63 -6.67 0.56 9.93
C LYS A 63 -5.39 1.35 10.25
N PRO A 64 -5.43 2.70 10.25
CA PRO A 64 -4.29 3.55 10.54
C PRO A 64 -3.65 3.25 11.89
N VAL A 65 -2.33 3.45 12.00
CA VAL A 65 -1.61 3.33 13.29
C VAL A 65 -2.16 4.33 14.32
N ALA A 66 -2.56 5.53 13.88
CA ALA A 66 -3.19 6.55 14.73
C ALA A 66 -4.45 6.05 15.46
N ASP A 67 -5.18 5.11 14.84
CA ASP A 67 -6.38 4.50 15.41
C ASP A 67 -6.10 3.14 16.08
N GLY A 68 -4.82 2.79 16.30
CA GLY A 68 -4.40 1.52 16.88
C GLY A 68 -4.32 0.36 15.88
N GLY A 69 -4.02 0.64 14.61
CA GLY A 69 -3.70 -0.38 13.60
C GLY A 69 -2.44 -1.19 13.91
N SER A 70 -2.42 -2.46 13.52
CA SER A 70 -1.27 -3.36 13.66
C SER A 70 -0.43 -3.49 12.39
N ASP A 71 0.83 -3.89 12.56
CA ASP A 71 1.72 -4.26 11.46
C ASP A 71 1.47 -5.70 11.00
N ASP A 72 0.41 -6.34 11.50
CA ASP A 72 0.06 -7.71 11.09
C ASP A 72 -0.33 -7.71 9.62
N ILE A 73 0.08 -8.75 8.90
CA ILE A 73 -0.20 -8.88 7.47
C ILE A 73 -1.69 -8.75 7.12
N GLY A 74 -2.59 -9.07 8.06
CA GLY A 74 -4.04 -8.87 7.92
C GLY A 74 -4.45 -7.41 7.78
N ASN A 75 -3.77 -6.50 8.49
CA ASN A 75 -4.01 -5.06 8.47
C ASN A 75 -3.19 -4.30 7.41
N LEU A 76 -2.30 -4.98 6.67
CA LEU A 76 -1.50 -4.36 5.61
C LEU A 76 -2.13 -4.57 4.24
N GLN A 77 -2.03 -3.59 3.35
CA GLN A 77 -2.47 -3.70 1.97
C GLN A 77 -1.53 -2.95 1.01
N PRO A 78 -1.36 -3.42 -0.23
CA PRO A 78 -0.66 -2.67 -1.25
C PRO A 78 -1.59 -1.59 -1.79
N LEU A 79 -1.15 -0.34 -1.79
CA LEU A 79 -1.83 0.78 -2.44
C LEU A 79 -0.88 1.49 -3.38
N GLN A 80 -1.42 1.97 -4.50
CA GLN A 80 -0.70 2.92 -5.34
C GLN A 80 -0.40 4.17 -4.49
N TRP A 81 0.80 4.76 -4.66
CA TRP A 81 1.32 5.77 -3.72
C TRP A 81 0.41 7.00 -3.55
N GLU A 82 -0.30 7.44 -4.59
CA GLU A 82 -1.27 8.54 -4.50
C GLU A 82 -2.53 8.13 -3.74
N ASN A 83 -2.99 6.90 -3.92
CA ASN A 83 -4.11 6.35 -3.16
C ASN A 83 -3.76 6.24 -1.68
N ASN A 84 -2.55 5.77 -1.36
CA ASN A 84 -2.07 5.71 0.01
C ASN A 84 -2.04 7.09 0.67
N ARG A 85 -1.44 8.08 -0.02
CA ARG A 85 -1.33 9.45 0.49
C ARG A 85 -2.66 10.16 0.62
N HIS A 86 -3.58 9.91 -0.32
CA HIS A 86 -4.93 10.45 -0.27
C HIS A 86 -5.76 9.83 0.85
N LYS A 87 -5.62 8.51 1.08
CA LYS A 87 -6.24 7.84 2.22
C LYS A 87 -5.73 8.42 3.54
N SER A 88 -4.42 8.53 3.72
CA SER A 88 -3.80 9.00 4.96
C SER A 88 -4.35 8.22 6.17
N ASP A 89 -4.86 8.93 7.18
CA ASP A 89 -5.51 8.38 8.38
C ASP A 89 -7.02 8.14 8.20
N SER A 90 -7.58 8.29 7.00
CA SER A 90 -9.02 8.12 6.77
C SER A 90 -9.43 6.64 6.81
N TYR A 91 -10.19 6.27 7.84
CA TYR A 91 -10.72 4.93 8.04
C TYR A 91 -12.05 4.97 8.82
N PRO A 92 -13.03 4.09 8.55
CA PRO A 92 -13.06 3.09 7.46
C PRO A 92 -13.46 3.68 6.11
N ASN A 93 -14.01 4.91 6.10
CA ASN A 93 -14.56 5.55 4.91
C ASN A 93 -13.52 6.47 4.26
N TRP A 94 -13.13 6.14 3.02
CA TRP A 94 -12.24 6.96 2.20
C TRP A 94 -12.48 6.64 0.72
N THR A 95 -12.04 7.53 -0.17
CA THR A 95 -12.23 7.40 -1.61
C THR A 95 -10.90 7.22 -2.32
N CYS A 96 -10.87 6.45 -3.41
CA CYS A 96 -9.67 6.32 -4.21
C CYS A 96 -9.44 7.58 -5.06
N LYS A 97 -8.20 8.04 -5.12
CA LYS A 97 -7.77 9.16 -5.95
C LYS A 97 -7.46 8.70 -7.38
N VAL A 98 -6.72 7.60 -7.51
CA VAL A 98 -6.38 6.93 -8.77
C VAL A 98 -7.21 5.65 -8.88
N LYS A 99 -7.82 5.43 -10.05
CA LYS A 99 -8.65 4.27 -10.38
C LYS A 99 -8.34 3.86 -11.84
N SER A 100 -8.62 2.62 -12.23
CA SER A 100 -8.61 2.19 -13.66
C SER A 100 -9.96 2.34 -14.31
#